data_AF-A0A2E5UN10-F1
#
_entry.id   AF-A0A2E5UN10-F1
#
_cell.length_a   1.000
_cell.length_b   1.000
_cell.length_c   1.000
_cell.angle_alpha   90.00
_cell.angle_beta   90.00
_cell.angle_gamma   90.00
#
_symmetry.space_group_name_H-M   'P 1'
#
loop_
_entity.id
_entity.type
_entity.pdbx_description
1 polymer ?
#
loop_
_entity_poly.entity_id
_entity_poly.type
_entity_poly.pdbx_seq_one_letter_code
_entity_poly.pdbx_strand_id
1 'polypeptide(L)'
;MKYLCQSFILILISSIFPKGINTHIFDDSILRSRPSLDTFMVSQSGKFYVHYDLSGLDSPILDDDNLNGLPDYIEEVGIAADYVDSIIVDIMNFLPVNPDDDGVYDIYVEDLGVGYYGVNNLDFNSLGEHTGSSYIKIDNKYEESDYYTSGLDAMKVTVAHEYFHAIQRSYQLQFTTESLFFFEMSSTWIEDIIYPNVNDYIDSGWLSTFYTDPDKDIRDTDGYSIALYAHFLSSIIDQDNNYENSIIKKVWEDFSITNNAFLSLNNILSSPDYSTTFIETWLVFLTRNFFNGKYDDMENDFYYYEDQIYAMPIIINNSQNLDDSISDIIFLNNESISLSTFEPFSNFFINISDLNENFVQSIILENNQGYPSLFSYSIESSDYYHIGDDISKIYLNIGSETEDEFELFLDVLKYDYGDINQNNFINVVDIICIVNYIFNDLVLNDFQIILSDLNIDNNIDILDVIEIVNIITE
;
A
#
# COMPACT_ATOMS: atom_id res chain seq x y z
N MET A 1 7.92 -11.92 -9.58
CA MET A 1 8.75 -10.71 -9.35
C MET A 1 9.88 -10.97 -8.37
N LYS A 2 9.66 -11.68 -7.25
CA LYS A 2 10.70 -12.08 -6.25
C LYS A 2 12.02 -12.66 -6.79
N TYR A 3 12.00 -13.34 -7.95
CA TYR A 3 13.14 -14.12 -8.45
C TYR A 3 14.10 -13.39 -9.40
N LEU A 4 13.79 -12.17 -9.87
CA LEU A 4 14.66 -11.44 -10.82
C LEU A 4 15.89 -10.82 -10.13
N CYS A 5 15.75 -10.31 -8.90
CA CYS A 5 16.89 -9.82 -8.10
C CYS A 5 17.77 -10.95 -7.54
N GLN A 6 17.24 -12.17 -7.39
CA GLN A 6 17.98 -13.35 -6.90
C GLN A 6 19.02 -13.91 -7.89
N SER A 7 18.99 -13.49 -9.16
CA SER A 7 19.84 -14.07 -10.21
C SER A 7 21.26 -13.46 -10.29
N PHE A 8 21.57 -12.43 -9.51
CA PHE A 8 22.95 -11.95 -9.37
C PHE A 8 23.66 -12.73 -8.26
N ILE A 9 24.26 -13.85 -8.67
CA ILE A 9 25.26 -14.55 -7.87
C ILE A 9 26.40 -13.58 -7.60
N LEU A 10 26.46 -13.04 -6.37
CA LEU A 10 27.69 -12.49 -5.82
C LEU A 10 28.72 -13.63 -5.85
N ILE A 11 29.72 -13.51 -6.73
CA ILE A 11 30.88 -14.39 -6.67
C ILE A 11 31.57 -14.04 -5.35
N LEU A 12 31.48 -14.94 -4.36
CA LEU A 12 32.32 -14.98 -3.16
C LEU A 12 33.79 -15.14 -3.59
N ILE A 13 34.37 -14.06 -4.06
CA ILE A 13 35.81 -13.83 -4.00
C ILE A 13 36.05 -13.51 -2.53
N SER A 14 37.05 -14.16 -1.91
CA SER A 14 37.48 -13.83 -0.55
C SER A 14 37.57 -12.30 -0.39
N SER A 15 36.60 -11.72 0.32
CA SER A 15 36.48 -10.29 0.50
C SER A 15 37.66 -9.83 1.36
N ILE A 16 38.45 -8.89 0.87
CA ILE A 16 39.50 -8.26 1.67
C ILE A 16 39.04 -6.84 1.91
N PHE A 17 38.47 -6.59 3.08
CA PHE A 17 38.07 -5.25 3.49
C PHE A 17 39.24 -4.53 4.20
N PRO A 18 39.60 -3.30 3.78
CA PRO A 18 40.56 -2.49 4.51
C PRO A 18 40.00 -2.04 5.87
N LYS A 19 40.77 -2.23 6.95
CA LYS A 19 40.51 -1.60 8.25
C LYS A 19 41.23 -0.25 8.33
N GLY A 20 40.49 0.80 8.65
CA GLY A 20 41.00 2.14 8.90
C GLY A 20 41.14 2.45 10.38
N ILE A 21 41.96 3.45 10.71
CA ILE A 21 41.98 4.08 12.04
C ILE A 21 41.53 5.51 11.83
N ASN A 22 40.61 6.00 12.66
CA ASN A 22 40.22 7.41 12.68
C ASN A 22 41.43 8.25 13.12
N THR A 23 42.30 8.61 12.18
CA THR A 23 43.34 9.61 12.41
C THR A 23 42.69 10.96 12.23
N HIS A 24 42.40 11.66 13.33
CA HIS A 24 41.96 13.05 13.31
C HIS A 24 42.97 13.93 12.53
N ILE A 25 42.78 14.04 11.22
CA ILE A 25 43.25 15.18 10.47
C ILE A 25 42.09 16.16 10.54
N PHE A 26 42.19 17.09 11.49
CA PHE A 26 41.35 18.28 11.50
C PHE A 26 41.59 19.01 10.16
N ASP A 27 40.77 18.73 9.16
CA ASP A 27 40.56 19.68 8.08
C ASP A 27 39.57 20.71 8.63
N ASP A 28 40.13 21.84 9.03
CA ASP A 28 39.45 22.96 9.71
C ASP A 28 38.49 23.72 8.76
N SER A 29 38.08 23.10 7.66
CA SER A 29 37.34 23.79 6.58
C SER A 29 35.83 23.63 6.62
N ILE A 30 35.24 22.58 7.21
CA ILE A 30 33.79 22.51 7.52
C ILE A 30 33.59 21.57 8.72
N LEU A 31 33.35 22.11 9.93
CA LEU A 31 33.00 21.29 11.10
C LEU A 31 31.60 20.68 10.92
N ARG A 32 31.53 19.50 10.31
CA ARG A 32 30.34 18.63 10.35
C ARG A 32 30.30 17.94 11.71
N SER A 33 29.11 17.88 12.32
CA SER A 33 28.90 17.24 13.62
C SER A 33 28.50 15.77 13.42
N ARG A 34 29.45 14.92 13.09
CA ARG A 34 29.24 13.47 12.97
C ARG A 34 29.72 12.71 14.20
N PRO A 35 29.22 11.49 14.46
CA PRO A 35 29.74 10.65 15.53
C PRO A 35 31.24 10.37 15.34
N SER A 36 31.94 10.11 16.43
CA SER A 36 33.37 9.78 16.44
C SER A 36 33.55 8.45 17.15
N LEU A 37 33.76 7.38 16.38
CA LEU A 37 33.92 6.01 16.88
C LEU A 37 35.39 5.55 16.78
N ASP A 38 35.73 4.44 17.42
CA ASP A 38 37.13 3.97 17.54
C ASP A 38 37.81 3.68 16.19
N THR A 39 37.08 3.10 15.23
CA THR A 39 37.64 2.60 13.97
C THR A 39 36.57 2.53 12.88
N PHE A 40 36.98 2.20 11.66
CA PHE A 40 36.06 1.96 10.56
C PHE A 40 36.57 0.85 9.62
N MET A 41 35.64 0.27 8.89
CA MET A 41 35.90 -0.65 7.78
C MET A 41 35.49 0.00 6.46
N VAL A 42 36.26 -0.24 5.40
CA VAL A 42 35.94 0.20 4.05
C VAL A 42 35.27 -0.94 3.30
N SER A 43 34.05 -0.71 2.81
CA SER A 43 33.31 -1.65 1.95
C SER A 43 34.09 -2.08 0.71
N GLN A 44 33.66 -3.16 0.07
CA GLN A 44 34.38 -3.76 -1.06
C GLN A 44 34.34 -2.85 -2.29
N SER A 45 33.24 -2.15 -2.51
CA SER A 45 33.13 -1.14 -3.58
C SER A 45 34.00 0.09 -3.32
N GLY A 46 34.36 0.35 -2.06
CA GLY A 46 35.02 1.58 -1.61
C GLY A 46 34.08 2.77 -1.49
N LYS A 47 32.76 2.58 -1.66
CA LYS A 47 31.74 3.65 -1.56
C LYS A 47 31.30 3.92 -0.12
N PHE A 48 31.57 3.01 0.81
CA PHE A 48 31.12 3.12 2.20
C PHE A 48 32.23 2.96 3.24
N TYR A 49 32.15 3.78 4.30
CA TYR A 49 32.82 3.57 5.57
C TYR A 49 31.81 3.13 6.64
N VAL A 50 32.11 2.02 7.29
CA VAL A 50 31.32 1.49 8.42
C VAL A 50 32.10 1.74 9.70
N HIS A 51 31.66 2.72 10.49
CA HIS A 51 32.28 3.15 11.75
C HIS A 51 31.71 2.37 12.92
N TYR A 52 32.57 1.95 13.85
CA TYR A 52 32.18 1.17 15.03
C TYR A 52 33.17 1.30 16.18
N ASP A 53 32.67 1.07 17.40
CA ASP A 53 33.49 1.02 18.62
C ASP A 53 34.01 -0.38 18.92
N LEU A 54 35.21 -0.47 19.50
CA LEU A 54 35.85 -1.73 19.89
C LEU A 54 35.53 -2.15 21.33
N SER A 55 34.82 -1.31 22.07
CA SER A 55 34.39 -1.58 23.44
C SER A 55 33.27 -0.63 23.86
N GLY A 56 32.57 -0.96 24.96
CA GLY A 56 31.49 -0.12 25.46
C GLY A 56 30.11 -0.63 25.05
N LEU A 57 29.09 0.21 25.27
CA LEU A 57 27.70 -0.13 24.95
C LEU A 57 27.47 -0.12 23.44
N ASP A 58 28.06 0.86 22.75
CA ASP A 58 27.94 1.06 21.29
C ASP A 58 28.67 -0.01 20.47
N SER A 59 29.57 -0.79 21.10
CA SER A 59 30.34 -1.82 20.39
C SER A 59 29.43 -2.94 19.87
N PRO A 60 29.50 -3.27 18.56
CA PRO A 60 28.77 -4.38 17.98
C PRO A 60 29.30 -5.72 18.47
N ILE A 61 28.72 -6.81 18.00
CA ILE A 61 29.31 -8.14 18.17
C ILE A 61 30.67 -8.16 17.45
N LEU A 62 31.74 -8.47 18.20
CA LEU A 62 33.13 -8.45 17.72
C LEU A 62 33.65 -9.83 17.29
N ASP A 63 32.76 -10.79 17.06
CA ASP A 63 33.12 -12.12 16.57
C ASP A 63 33.73 -12.00 15.16
N ASP A 64 34.84 -12.72 14.95
CA ASP A 64 35.64 -12.77 13.71
C ASP A 64 35.94 -14.26 13.44
N ASP A 65 34.92 -14.99 12.96
CA ASP A 65 34.99 -16.43 12.75
C ASP A 65 35.95 -16.78 11.62
N ASN A 66 36.14 -15.86 10.68
CA ASN A 66 36.99 -16.03 9.50
C ASN A 66 38.47 -15.63 9.75
N LEU A 67 38.76 -15.00 10.90
CA LEU A 67 40.08 -14.57 11.38
C LEU A 67 40.79 -13.56 10.47
N ASN A 68 40.05 -12.67 9.81
CA ASN A 68 40.61 -11.63 8.94
C ASN A 68 40.93 -10.31 9.67
N GLY A 69 40.57 -10.18 10.96
CA GLY A 69 40.81 -9.01 11.79
C GLY A 69 39.68 -7.98 11.79
N LEU A 70 38.52 -8.30 11.24
CA LEU A 70 37.29 -7.51 11.25
C LEU A 70 36.14 -8.31 11.87
N PRO A 71 35.22 -7.66 12.60
CA PRO A 71 34.01 -8.33 13.05
C PRO A 71 33.13 -8.73 11.86
N ASP A 72 32.63 -9.97 11.85
CA ASP A 72 31.77 -10.49 10.77
C ASP A 72 30.50 -9.62 10.61
N TYR A 73 29.92 -9.12 11.71
CA TYR A 73 28.76 -8.21 11.66
C TYR A 73 29.06 -6.93 10.87
N ILE A 74 30.24 -6.35 11.07
CA ILE A 74 30.66 -5.14 10.35
C ILE A 74 30.86 -5.43 8.87
N GLU A 75 31.44 -6.59 8.52
CA GLU A 75 31.53 -7.05 7.14
C GLU A 75 30.16 -7.17 6.47
N GLU A 76 29.18 -7.77 7.16
CA GLU A 76 27.80 -7.90 6.66
C GLU A 76 27.13 -6.55 6.42
N VAL A 77 27.36 -5.55 7.28
CA VAL A 77 26.88 -4.16 7.04
C VAL A 77 27.48 -3.59 5.76
N GLY A 78 28.78 -3.75 5.55
CA GLY A 78 29.45 -3.27 4.34
C GLY A 78 28.97 -3.99 3.06
N ILE A 79 28.71 -5.30 3.15
CA ILE A 79 28.14 -6.11 2.06
C ILE A 79 26.72 -5.65 1.74
N ALA A 80 25.88 -5.44 2.76
CA ALA A 80 24.51 -4.97 2.60
C ALA A 80 24.48 -3.58 1.94
N ALA A 81 25.34 -2.65 2.36
CA ALA A 81 25.43 -1.31 1.78
C ALA A 81 25.83 -1.34 0.29
N ASP A 82 26.87 -2.11 -0.06
CA ASP A 82 27.31 -2.29 -1.45
C ASP A 82 26.20 -2.92 -2.31
N TYR A 83 25.47 -3.90 -1.77
CA TYR A 83 24.36 -4.55 -2.45
C TYR A 83 23.21 -3.57 -2.70
N VAL A 84 22.76 -2.88 -1.65
CA VAL A 84 21.67 -1.89 -1.67
C VAL A 84 21.93 -0.79 -2.71
N ASP A 85 23.12 -0.18 -2.68
CA ASP A 85 23.50 0.86 -3.66
C ASP A 85 23.50 0.33 -5.09
N SER A 86 24.00 -0.89 -5.33
CA SER A 86 23.97 -1.50 -6.66
C SER A 86 22.54 -1.71 -7.18
N ILE A 87 21.59 -2.05 -6.30
CA ILE A 87 20.19 -2.17 -6.72
C ILE A 87 19.60 -0.78 -7.00
N ILE A 88 19.68 0.16 -6.04
CA ILE A 88 18.98 1.44 -6.13
C ILE A 88 19.56 2.33 -7.23
N VAL A 89 20.89 2.42 -7.32
CA VAL A 89 21.58 3.33 -8.25
C VAL A 89 21.82 2.66 -9.59
N ASP A 90 22.39 1.45 -9.63
CA ASP A 90 22.82 0.87 -10.91
C ASP A 90 21.66 0.16 -11.63
N ILE A 91 20.72 -0.48 -10.91
CA ILE A 91 19.61 -1.23 -11.51
C ILE A 91 18.33 -0.39 -11.59
N MET A 92 17.95 0.30 -10.51
CA MET A 92 16.73 1.12 -10.49
C MET A 92 16.97 2.54 -11.01
N ASN A 93 18.25 2.91 -11.20
CA ASN A 93 18.66 4.16 -11.83
C ASN A 93 18.16 5.42 -11.10
N PHE A 94 17.93 5.32 -9.78
CA PHE A 94 17.73 6.52 -8.94
C PHE A 94 19.00 7.39 -8.95
N LEU A 95 18.86 8.66 -8.61
CA LEU A 95 20.02 9.52 -8.40
C LEU A 95 20.94 8.92 -7.31
N PRO A 96 22.26 8.98 -7.46
CA PRO A 96 23.16 8.62 -6.37
C PRO A 96 22.99 9.61 -5.20
N VAL A 97 23.45 9.22 -4.02
CA VAL A 97 23.46 10.09 -2.84
C VAL A 97 24.23 11.38 -3.09
N ASN A 98 23.83 12.46 -2.44
CA ASN A 98 24.63 13.68 -2.42
C ASN A 98 26.02 13.37 -1.83
N PRO A 99 27.10 13.66 -2.56
CA PRO A 99 28.43 13.21 -2.18
C PRO A 99 28.93 13.92 -0.92
N ASP A 100 29.71 13.18 -0.14
CA ASP A 100 30.56 13.71 0.91
C ASP A 100 31.80 14.43 0.34
N ASP A 101 32.53 15.16 1.18
CA ASP A 101 33.78 15.85 0.86
C ASP A 101 34.87 14.87 0.40
N ASP A 102 34.88 13.65 0.93
CA ASP A 102 35.82 12.58 0.54
C ASP A 102 35.24 11.61 -0.50
N GLY A 103 33.96 11.79 -0.86
CA GLY A 103 33.24 10.94 -1.82
C GLY A 103 32.86 9.56 -1.31
N VAL A 104 32.94 9.31 0.00
CA VAL A 104 32.56 8.05 0.64
C VAL A 104 31.34 8.29 1.54
N TYR A 105 30.39 7.36 1.58
CA TYR A 105 29.20 7.46 2.42
C TYR A 105 29.41 6.78 3.78
N ASP A 106 29.02 7.44 4.86
CA ASP A 106 29.29 6.95 6.22
C ASP A 106 28.07 6.26 6.85
N ILE A 107 28.34 5.10 7.44
CA ILE A 107 27.43 4.28 8.23
C ILE A 107 28.01 4.19 9.64
N TYR A 108 27.25 4.60 10.65
CA TYR A 108 27.66 4.51 12.05
C TYR A 108 26.88 3.40 12.75
N VAL A 109 27.61 2.48 13.38
CA VAL A 109 27.06 1.37 14.15
C VAL A 109 27.18 1.72 15.64
N GLU A 110 26.04 1.93 16.30
CA GLU A 110 25.96 2.33 17.72
C GLU A 110 24.75 1.64 18.40
N ASP A 111 24.67 1.71 19.73
CA ASP A 111 23.50 1.20 20.48
C ASP A 111 22.38 2.23 20.38
N LEU A 112 21.34 1.91 19.60
CA LEU A 112 20.21 2.80 19.35
C LEU A 112 19.08 2.64 20.38
N GLY A 113 19.16 1.61 21.22
CA GLY A 113 18.14 1.25 22.18
C GLY A 113 16.92 0.57 21.56
N VAL A 114 16.02 0.14 22.45
CA VAL A 114 14.89 -0.73 22.11
C VAL A 114 13.97 -0.13 21.04
N GLY A 115 13.75 -0.87 19.95
CA GLY A 115 12.78 -0.56 18.91
C GLY A 115 13.20 0.57 17.96
N TYR A 116 14.41 1.11 18.07
CA TYR A 116 14.92 2.12 17.15
C TYR A 116 15.88 1.45 16.15
N TYR A 117 15.41 1.26 14.92
CA TYR A 117 16.13 0.49 13.90
C TYR A 117 17.30 1.28 13.33
N GLY A 118 17.04 2.48 12.82
CA GLY A 118 18.03 3.31 12.15
C GLY A 118 17.58 4.75 12.02
N VAL A 119 18.47 5.57 11.47
CA VAL A 119 18.16 6.96 11.09
C VAL A 119 19.13 7.54 10.09
N ASN A 120 18.60 8.24 9.10
CA ASN A 120 19.33 9.08 8.16
C ASN A 120 19.43 10.54 8.64
N ASN A 121 20.66 10.99 8.91
CA ASN A 121 20.95 12.33 9.40
C ASN A 121 21.54 13.22 8.31
N LEU A 122 20.95 14.40 8.13
CA LEU A 122 21.55 15.46 7.31
C LEU A 122 22.77 16.06 8.00
N ASP A 123 23.80 16.34 7.21
CA ASP A 123 24.90 17.15 7.67
C ASP A 123 24.54 18.63 7.72
N PHE A 124 25.16 19.31 8.67
CA PHE A 124 25.09 20.76 8.84
C PHE A 124 26.50 21.33 8.89
N ASN A 125 26.68 22.50 8.26
CA ASN A 125 27.88 23.29 8.43
C ASN A 125 27.88 23.99 9.80
N SER A 126 28.97 24.67 10.14
CA SER A 126 29.12 25.41 11.41
C SER A 126 28.12 26.56 11.60
N LEU A 127 27.39 26.95 10.56
CA LEU A 127 26.34 27.96 10.58
C LEU A 127 24.94 27.35 10.77
N GLY A 128 24.84 26.02 10.84
CA GLY A 128 23.57 25.29 10.94
C GLY A 128 22.83 25.18 9.61
N GLU A 129 23.51 25.37 8.48
CA GLU A 129 22.93 25.20 7.15
C GLU A 129 23.27 23.81 6.62
N HIS A 130 22.33 23.19 5.92
CA HIS A 130 22.53 21.86 5.34
C HIS A 130 23.60 21.88 4.25
N THR A 131 24.52 20.92 4.28
CA THR A 131 25.56 20.76 3.25
C THR A 131 25.08 19.91 2.07
N GLY A 132 23.93 19.25 2.20
CA GLY A 132 23.34 18.38 1.19
C GLY A 132 23.69 16.90 1.37
N SER A 133 24.87 16.61 1.92
CA SER A 133 25.31 15.29 2.34
C SER A 133 24.54 14.78 3.57
N SER A 134 24.57 13.46 3.76
CA SER A 134 23.96 12.78 4.91
C SER A 134 24.82 11.59 5.32
N TYR A 135 24.47 10.98 6.45
CA TYR A 135 25.01 9.70 6.92
C TYR A 135 23.89 8.91 7.61
N ILE A 136 24.06 7.60 7.73
CA ILE A 136 23.09 6.76 8.46
C ILE A 136 23.67 6.25 9.78
N LYS A 137 22.79 6.03 10.74
CA LYS A 137 23.08 5.28 11.97
C LYS A 137 22.20 4.05 11.99
N ILE A 138 22.75 2.92 12.42
CA ILE A 138 22.04 1.65 12.55
C ILE A 138 22.38 1.00 13.88
N ASP A 139 21.47 0.15 14.38
CA ASP A 139 21.70 -0.56 15.63
C ASP A 139 22.87 -1.55 15.53
N ASN A 140 23.54 -1.76 16.65
CA ASN A 140 24.74 -2.58 16.72
C ASN A 140 24.47 -4.09 16.81
N LYS A 141 23.23 -4.52 17.10
CA LYS A 141 22.91 -5.94 17.37
C LYS A 141 21.53 -6.40 16.92
N TYR A 142 20.52 -5.53 16.87
CA TYR A 142 19.12 -5.88 16.60
C TYR A 142 18.62 -7.08 17.42
N GLU A 143 18.65 -6.98 18.76
CA GLU A 143 18.35 -8.09 19.68
C GLU A 143 16.89 -8.59 19.54
N GLU A 144 16.68 -9.92 19.54
CA GLU A 144 15.38 -10.56 19.22
C GLU A 144 14.18 -10.07 20.06
N SER A 145 14.39 -9.64 21.30
CA SER A 145 13.29 -9.16 22.16
C SER A 145 12.85 -7.72 21.90
N ASP A 146 13.62 -6.98 21.11
CA ASP A 146 13.54 -5.52 21.06
C ASP A 146 12.97 -5.00 19.73
N TYR A 147 12.76 -5.90 18.75
CA TYR A 147 12.43 -5.59 17.37
C TYR A 147 11.42 -6.60 16.78
N TYR A 148 10.64 -6.20 15.77
CA TYR A 148 9.71 -7.10 15.05
C TYR A 148 10.49 -8.11 14.20
N THR A 149 11.26 -7.63 13.23
CA THR A 149 12.38 -8.38 12.62
C THR A 149 13.67 -8.10 13.40
N SER A 150 14.50 -9.11 13.60
CA SER A 150 15.75 -9.02 14.39
C SER A 150 16.98 -9.59 13.65
N GLY A 151 18.16 -9.39 14.24
CA GLY A 151 19.43 -9.90 13.72
C GLY A 151 19.83 -9.33 12.36
N LEU A 152 20.42 -10.18 11.50
CA LEU A 152 20.95 -9.74 10.21
C LEU A 152 19.85 -9.33 9.22
N ASP A 153 18.65 -9.88 9.33
CA ASP A 153 17.55 -9.51 8.43
C ASP A 153 17.05 -8.11 8.76
N ALA A 154 16.96 -7.75 10.06
CA ALA A 154 16.68 -6.38 10.51
C ALA A 154 17.74 -5.41 10.01
N MET A 155 19.02 -5.74 10.22
CA MET A 155 20.14 -4.92 9.74
C MET A 155 20.04 -4.64 8.24
N LYS A 156 19.76 -5.67 7.43
CA LYS A 156 19.65 -5.55 5.97
C LYS A 156 18.53 -4.61 5.54
N VAL A 157 17.31 -4.80 6.06
CA VAL A 157 16.18 -3.93 5.70
C VAL A 157 16.40 -2.51 6.20
N THR A 158 17.00 -2.31 7.39
CA THR A 158 17.33 -0.97 7.87
C THR A 158 18.39 -0.29 7.02
N VAL A 159 19.45 -0.99 6.58
CA VAL A 159 20.43 -0.41 5.65
C VAL A 159 19.75 -0.02 4.34
N ALA A 160 18.82 -0.83 3.83
CA ALA A 160 18.04 -0.48 2.64
C ALA A 160 17.19 0.79 2.85
N HIS A 161 16.42 0.84 3.94
CA HIS A 161 15.53 1.96 4.28
C HIS A 161 16.30 3.27 4.48
N GLU A 162 17.29 3.27 5.37
CA GLU A 162 18.04 4.46 5.75
C GLU A 162 18.94 4.97 4.62
N TYR A 163 19.49 4.06 3.81
CA TYR A 163 20.24 4.46 2.63
C TYR A 163 19.31 5.02 1.54
N PHE A 164 18.08 4.50 1.40
CA PHE A 164 17.13 5.10 0.47
C PHE A 164 16.71 6.51 0.90
N HIS A 165 16.61 6.79 2.20
CA HIS A 165 16.50 8.18 2.68
C HIS A 165 17.66 9.07 2.21
N ALA A 166 18.89 8.56 2.16
CA ALA A 166 20.03 9.29 1.61
C ALA A 166 19.86 9.61 0.12
N ILE A 167 19.32 8.66 -0.65
CA ILE A 167 19.03 8.79 -2.08
C ILE A 167 17.89 9.79 -2.33
N GLN A 168 16.81 9.72 -1.55
CA GLN A 168 15.68 10.64 -1.61
C GLN A 168 16.11 12.09 -1.38
N ARG A 169 17.14 12.32 -0.55
CA ARG A 169 17.73 13.65 -0.33
C ARG A 169 18.42 14.24 -1.55
N SER A 170 18.77 13.44 -2.56
CA SER A 170 19.25 13.94 -3.86
C SER A 170 18.12 14.53 -4.71
N TYR A 171 16.86 14.21 -4.41
CA TYR A 171 15.66 14.78 -5.05
C TYR A 171 15.10 15.95 -4.26
N GLN A 172 14.98 15.81 -2.93
CA GLN A 172 14.53 16.86 -2.02
C GLN A 172 15.30 16.83 -0.70
N LEU A 173 15.97 17.93 -0.35
CA LEU A 173 16.81 17.98 0.84
C LEU A 173 16.01 17.92 2.14
N GLN A 174 14.87 18.60 2.19
CA GLN A 174 14.04 18.72 3.39
C GLN A 174 12.62 18.24 3.11
N PHE A 175 12.01 17.66 4.13
CA PHE A 175 10.66 17.13 4.06
C PHE A 175 9.77 17.90 5.04
N THR A 176 8.53 18.13 4.62
CA THR A 176 7.48 18.71 5.46
C THR A 176 6.52 17.61 5.87
N THR A 177 5.57 17.93 6.74
CA THR A 177 4.46 17.01 7.05
C THR A 177 3.73 16.55 5.78
N GLU A 178 3.64 17.40 4.76
CA GLU A 178 2.99 17.14 3.47
C GLU A 178 3.70 16.11 2.57
N SER A 179 4.96 15.78 2.87
CA SER A 179 5.76 14.83 2.07
C SER A 179 6.29 13.64 2.86
N LEU A 180 6.03 13.60 4.17
CA LEU A 180 6.53 12.54 5.05
C LEU A 180 5.97 11.18 4.67
N PHE A 181 4.67 11.10 4.36
CA PHE A 181 4.03 9.84 3.94
C PHE A 181 4.79 9.17 2.78
N PHE A 182 5.21 9.94 1.77
CA PHE A 182 5.89 9.40 0.59
C PHE A 182 7.35 9.05 0.89
N PHE A 183 8.01 9.83 1.74
CA PHE A 183 9.37 9.58 2.22
C PHE A 183 9.47 8.23 2.94
N GLU A 184 8.55 7.94 3.86
CA GLU A 184 8.53 6.68 4.60
C GLU A 184 7.94 5.52 3.78
N MET A 185 6.84 5.73 3.06
CA MET A 185 6.19 4.68 2.23
C MET A 185 7.15 4.13 1.19
N SER A 186 7.87 4.99 0.48
CA SER A 186 8.79 4.53 -0.57
C SER A 186 10.09 3.92 -0.01
N SER A 187 10.48 4.26 1.22
CA SER A 187 11.60 3.61 1.91
C SER A 187 11.22 2.23 2.42
N THR A 188 10.04 2.11 3.03
CA THR A 188 9.50 0.82 3.47
C THR A 188 9.28 -0.13 2.27
N TRP A 189 8.82 0.41 1.13
CA TRP A 189 8.71 -0.35 -0.12
C TRP A 189 10.06 -0.86 -0.64
N ILE A 190 11.13 -0.07 -0.53
CA ILE A 190 12.44 -0.45 -1.06
C ILE A 190 13.05 -1.63 -0.29
N GLU A 191 12.70 -1.77 1.00
CA GLU A 191 13.15 -2.87 1.85
C GLU A 191 12.79 -4.21 1.22
N ASP A 192 11.54 -4.37 0.80
CA ASP A 192 11.04 -5.61 0.21
C ASP A 192 11.54 -5.79 -1.23
N ILE A 193 11.66 -4.72 -2.02
CA ILE A 193 12.27 -4.81 -3.36
C ILE A 193 13.69 -5.39 -3.31
N ILE A 194 14.47 -5.03 -2.29
CA ILE A 194 15.86 -5.48 -2.13
C ILE A 194 15.94 -6.82 -1.39
N TYR A 195 15.16 -6.99 -0.32
CA TYR A 195 15.18 -8.16 0.56
C TYR A 195 13.81 -8.84 0.70
N PRO A 196 13.26 -9.39 -0.40
CA PRO A 196 11.89 -9.85 -0.45
C PRO A 196 11.61 -11.14 0.33
N ASN A 197 12.56 -11.65 1.12
CA ASN A 197 12.33 -12.82 1.99
C ASN A 197 12.17 -12.42 3.46
N VAL A 198 12.38 -11.14 3.77
CA VAL A 198 12.29 -10.62 5.14
C VAL A 198 10.86 -10.23 5.45
N ASN A 199 10.19 -9.54 4.52
CA ASN A 199 8.80 -9.12 4.63
C ASN A 199 8.48 -8.37 5.95
N ASP A 200 9.39 -7.52 6.45
CA ASP A 200 9.19 -6.81 7.73
C ASP A 200 7.96 -5.89 7.69
N TYR A 201 7.81 -5.15 6.59
CA TYR A 201 6.78 -4.12 6.38
C TYR A 201 5.31 -4.58 6.52
N ILE A 202 5.04 -5.89 6.48
CA ILE A 202 3.68 -6.45 6.62
C ILE A 202 3.38 -6.93 8.05
N ASP A 203 4.30 -6.78 9.00
CA ASP A 203 3.99 -7.05 10.40
C ASP A 203 2.84 -6.15 10.88
N SER A 204 1.96 -6.71 11.70
CA SER A 204 0.82 -5.99 12.26
C SER A 204 1.19 -4.72 13.02
N GLY A 205 2.38 -4.67 13.62
CA GLY A 205 2.92 -3.48 14.29
C GLY A 205 3.05 -2.30 13.34
N TRP A 206 3.47 -2.53 12.09
CA TRP A 206 3.62 -1.53 11.05
C TRP A 206 2.29 -1.19 10.36
N LEU A 207 1.49 -2.19 10.01
CA LEU A 207 0.25 -1.97 9.25
C LEU A 207 -0.88 -1.32 10.09
N SER A 208 -0.90 -1.57 11.41
CA SER A 208 -2.07 -1.25 12.26
C SER A 208 -2.47 0.23 12.28
N THR A 209 -1.54 1.17 12.14
CA THR A 209 -1.79 2.62 12.25
C THR A 209 -2.74 3.16 11.18
N PHE A 210 -2.68 2.62 9.97
CA PHE A 210 -3.62 2.92 8.88
C PHE A 210 -4.72 1.85 8.77
N TYR A 211 -4.39 0.56 8.91
CA TYR A 211 -5.37 -0.50 8.65
C TYR A 211 -6.50 -0.58 9.68
N THR A 212 -6.37 0.10 10.82
CA THR A 212 -7.43 0.25 11.82
C THR A 212 -8.10 1.63 11.81
N ASP A 213 -7.64 2.53 10.93
CA ASP A 213 -8.14 3.90 10.73
C ASP A 213 -8.02 4.31 9.24
N PRO A 214 -8.68 3.56 8.33
CA PRO A 214 -8.39 3.58 6.88
C PRO A 214 -9.03 4.73 6.09
N ASP A 215 -9.83 5.58 6.74
CA ASP A 215 -10.49 6.76 6.18
C ASP A 215 -9.64 8.04 6.30
N LYS A 216 -8.40 7.92 6.80
CA LYS A 216 -7.44 9.03 6.85
C LYS A 216 -6.99 9.49 5.47
N ASP A 217 -6.72 10.80 5.37
CA ASP A 217 -6.01 11.39 4.23
C ASP A 217 -4.62 10.75 4.10
N ILE A 218 -4.21 10.43 2.86
CA ILE A 218 -2.91 9.79 2.61
C ILE A 218 -1.72 10.56 3.20
N ARG A 219 -1.80 11.90 3.21
CA ARG A 219 -0.76 12.77 3.78
C ARG A 219 -0.65 12.70 5.30
N ASP A 220 -1.71 12.27 5.97
CA ASP A 220 -1.77 12.12 7.43
C ASP A 220 -1.34 10.71 7.90
N THR A 221 -1.00 9.82 6.97
CA THR A 221 -0.44 8.50 7.28
C THR A 221 1.01 8.59 7.73
N ASP A 222 1.50 7.55 8.40
CA ASP A 222 2.91 7.42 8.77
C ASP A 222 3.83 7.01 7.59
N GLY A 223 3.25 6.71 6.43
CA GLY A 223 3.94 6.17 5.27
C GLY A 223 4.32 4.68 5.39
N TYR A 224 4.83 4.23 6.54
CA TYR A 224 5.18 2.82 6.80
C TYR A 224 4.00 1.87 6.53
N SER A 225 2.85 2.19 7.13
CA SER A 225 1.65 1.35 7.08
C SER A 225 1.02 1.22 5.69
N ILE A 226 1.43 2.07 4.74
CA ILE A 226 0.90 2.11 3.38
C ILE A 226 1.92 1.67 2.33
N ALA A 227 3.02 1.03 2.72
CA ALA A 227 4.01 0.49 1.78
C ALA A 227 3.41 -0.47 0.72
N LEU A 228 2.37 -1.22 1.08
CA LEU A 228 1.60 -2.05 0.14
C LEU A 228 0.96 -1.25 -1.00
N TYR A 229 0.75 0.06 -0.85
CA TYR A 229 0.29 0.93 -1.93
C TYR A 229 1.39 1.19 -2.96
N ALA A 230 2.64 1.37 -2.52
CA ALA A 230 3.77 1.45 -3.45
C ALA A 230 3.96 0.13 -4.22
N HIS A 231 3.73 -1.02 -3.58
CA HIS A 231 3.65 -2.32 -4.26
C HIS A 231 2.47 -2.39 -5.24
N PHE A 232 1.28 -1.88 -4.88
CA PHE A 232 0.13 -1.81 -5.78
C PHE A 232 0.43 -0.97 -7.01
N LEU A 233 0.97 0.24 -6.83
CA LEU A 233 1.41 1.11 -7.91
C LEU A 233 2.42 0.41 -8.82
N SER A 234 3.41 -0.27 -8.24
CA SER A 234 4.48 -0.93 -9.01
C SER A 234 4.05 -2.23 -9.70
N SER A 235 2.99 -2.90 -9.23
CA SER A 235 2.55 -4.21 -9.74
C SER A 235 1.32 -4.15 -10.65
N ILE A 236 0.39 -3.24 -10.36
CA ILE A 236 -0.89 -3.12 -11.06
C ILE A 236 -0.90 -1.95 -12.04
N ILE A 237 -0.38 -0.79 -11.59
CA ILE A 237 -0.39 0.43 -12.39
C ILE A 237 0.82 0.47 -13.32
N ASP A 238 2.00 0.14 -12.82
CA ASP A 238 3.26 0.12 -13.55
C ASP A 238 3.52 -1.25 -14.22
N GLN A 239 2.66 -1.63 -15.16
CA GLN A 239 2.61 -2.96 -15.79
C GLN A 239 3.89 -3.38 -16.54
N ASP A 240 4.80 -2.44 -16.78
CA ASP A 240 6.05 -2.70 -17.49
C ASP A 240 7.08 -3.46 -16.63
N ASN A 241 6.88 -3.59 -15.31
CA ASN A 241 7.83 -4.21 -14.37
C ASN A 241 9.27 -3.70 -14.55
N ASN A 242 9.41 -2.48 -15.05
CA ASN A 242 10.70 -1.89 -15.38
C ASN A 242 11.22 -1.09 -14.20
N TYR A 243 11.97 -1.77 -13.34
CA TYR A 243 12.54 -1.15 -12.15
C TYR A 243 13.49 0.03 -12.46
N GLU A 244 14.09 0.12 -13.66
CA GLU A 244 14.92 1.28 -14.08
C GLU A 244 14.11 2.59 -14.18
N ASN A 245 12.79 2.47 -14.36
CA ASN A 245 11.88 3.59 -14.57
C ASN A 245 10.55 3.39 -13.83
N SER A 246 10.64 2.91 -12.59
CA SER A 246 9.47 2.64 -11.77
C SER A 246 8.61 3.88 -11.56
N ILE A 247 7.29 3.68 -11.41
CA ILE A 247 6.36 4.76 -11.07
C ILE A 247 6.79 5.54 -9.81
N ILE A 248 7.33 4.85 -8.79
CA ILE A 248 7.83 5.48 -7.56
C ILE A 248 8.97 6.45 -7.88
N LYS A 249 9.90 6.06 -8.75
CA LYS A 249 10.97 6.95 -9.21
C LYS A 249 10.44 8.14 -9.99
N LYS A 250 9.47 7.95 -10.90
CA LYS A 250 8.84 9.05 -11.65
C LYS A 250 8.20 10.08 -10.71
N VAL A 251 7.57 9.61 -9.62
CA VAL A 251 7.00 10.50 -8.60
C VAL A 251 8.10 11.29 -7.88
N TRP A 252 9.22 10.66 -7.52
CA TRP A 252 10.39 11.38 -6.96
C TRP A 252 10.97 12.41 -7.91
N GLU A 253 11.06 12.10 -9.20
CA GLU A 253 11.54 13.01 -10.24
C GLU A 253 10.62 14.24 -10.38
N ASP A 254 9.30 14.05 -10.46
CA ASP A 254 8.34 15.17 -10.46
C ASP A 254 8.40 15.95 -9.15
N PHE A 255 8.50 15.25 -8.02
CA PHE A 255 8.55 15.88 -6.69
C PHE A 255 9.77 16.79 -6.53
N SER A 256 10.91 16.47 -7.14
CA SER A 256 12.10 17.34 -7.15
C SER A 256 11.84 18.74 -7.76
N ILE A 257 10.80 18.87 -8.60
CA ILE A 257 10.42 20.11 -9.28
C ILE A 257 9.18 20.73 -8.61
N THR A 258 8.16 19.91 -8.37
CA THR A 258 6.85 20.34 -7.86
C THR A 258 6.89 20.69 -6.37
N ASN A 259 7.79 20.06 -5.61
CA ASN A 259 7.94 20.25 -4.16
C ASN A 259 6.63 20.02 -3.37
N ASN A 260 5.81 19.09 -3.84
CA ASN A 260 4.66 18.54 -3.13
C ASN A 260 4.47 17.08 -3.56
N ALA A 261 4.70 16.13 -2.63
CA ALA A 261 4.72 14.71 -2.96
C ALA A 261 3.36 14.18 -3.41
N PHE A 262 2.28 14.62 -2.78
CA PHE A 262 0.92 14.22 -3.15
C PHE A 262 0.53 14.72 -4.54
N LEU A 263 0.80 16.00 -4.84
CA LEU A 263 0.57 16.56 -6.16
C LEU A 263 1.40 15.86 -7.23
N SER A 264 2.66 15.51 -6.93
CA SER A 264 3.52 14.75 -7.83
C SER A 264 2.99 13.35 -8.10
N LEU A 265 2.51 12.64 -7.08
CA LEU A 265 1.85 11.36 -7.25
C LEU A 265 0.66 11.49 -8.21
N ASN A 266 -0.22 12.46 -7.97
CA ASN A 266 -1.39 12.68 -8.82
C ASN A 266 -1.01 13.08 -10.25
N ASN A 267 -0.01 13.95 -10.44
CA ASN A 267 0.50 14.34 -11.75
C ASN A 267 1.00 13.13 -12.56
N ILE A 268 1.73 12.22 -11.91
CA ILE A 268 2.23 11.00 -12.55
C ILE A 268 1.07 10.08 -12.91
N LEU A 269 0.14 9.81 -11.99
CA LEU A 269 -1.03 8.97 -12.25
C LEU A 269 -1.90 9.50 -13.40
N SER A 270 -2.11 10.81 -13.47
CA SER A 270 -2.89 11.46 -14.54
C SER A 270 -2.11 11.66 -15.84
N SER A 271 -0.82 11.32 -15.88
CA SER A 271 -0.03 11.43 -17.10
C SER A 271 -0.54 10.46 -18.18
N PRO A 272 -0.27 10.71 -19.48
CA PRO A 272 -0.68 9.81 -20.55
C PRO A 272 -0.15 8.38 -20.43
N ASP A 273 0.92 8.15 -19.65
CA ASP A 273 1.49 6.83 -19.41
C ASP A 273 0.56 5.95 -18.56
N TYR A 274 -0.19 6.54 -17.62
CA TYR A 274 -1.02 5.80 -16.65
C TYR A 274 -2.52 6.10 -16.77
N SER A 275 -2.89 7.34 -17.13
CA SER A 275 -4.27 7.75 -17.44
C SER A 275 -5.29 7.37 -16.36
N THR A 276 -4.93 7.54 -15.09
CA THR A 276 -5.78 7.28 -13.91
C THR A 276 -5.63 8.42 -12.90
N THR A 277 -6.30 8.32 -11.75
CA THR A 277 -6.23 9.32 -10.68
C THR A 277 -5.75 8.69 -9.37
N PHE A 278 -5.34 9.55 -8.43
CA PHE A 278 -5.10 9.09 -7.06
C PHE A 278 -6.32 8.40 -6.47
N ILE A 279 -7.51 9.01 -6.58
CA ILE A 279 -8.72 8.51 -5.93
C ILE A 279 -9.17 7.16 -6.51
N GLU A 280 -9.06 6.96 -7.83
CA GLU A 280 -9.31 5.64 -8.46
C GLU A 280 -8.35 4.57 -7.93
N THR A 281 -7.05 4.86 -7.93
CA THR A 281 -6.03 3.89 -7.50
C THR A 281 -6.10 3.60 -6.01
N TRP A 282 -6.38 4.60 -5.19
CA TRP A 282 -6.56 4.48 -3.75
C TRP A 282 -7.82 3.67 -3.41
N LEU A 283 -8.94 3.90 -4.10
CA LEU A 283 -10.15 3.09 -3.98
C LEU A 283 -9.87 1.60 -4.25
N VAL A 284 -9.21 1.28 -5.38
CA VAL A 284 -8.90 -0.11 -5.73
C VAL A 284 -7.94 -0.73 -4.72
N PHE A 285 -6.92 0.02 -4.29
CA PHE A 285 -5.99 -0.42 -3.25
C PHE A 285 -6.72 -0.80 -1.95
N LEU A 286 -7.57 0.07 -1.40
CA LEU A 286 -8.30 -0.21 -0.16
C LEU A 286 -9.28 -1.37 -0.33
N THR A 287 -10.01 -1.40 -1.45
CA THR A 287 -10.94 -2.49 -1.79
C THR A 287 -10.25 -3.85 -1.77
N ARG A 288 -9.02 -3.92 -2.29
CA ARG A 288 -8.22 -5.15 -2.34
C ARG A 288 -7.64 -5.56 -0.99
N ASN A 289 -7.31 -4.60 -0.13
CA ASN A 289 -6.70 -4.86 1.17
C ASN A 289 -7.70 -5.19 2.30
N PHE A 290 -9.02 -5.12 2.05
CA PHE A 290 -10.03 -5.68 2.99
C PHE A 290 -9.87 -7.17 3.27
N PHE A 291 -9.27 -7.91 2.34
CA PHE A 291 -9.20 -9.37 2.40
C PHE A 291 -7.77 -9.90 2.46
N ASN A 292 -6.81 -9.08 2.88
CA ASN A 292 -5.48 -9.59 3.23
C ASN A 292 -5.61 -10.72 4.28
N GLY A 293 -4.77 -11.74 4.14
CA GLY A 293 -4.80 -12.95 4.96
C GLY A 293 -6.00 -13.90 4.75
N LYS A 294 -6.93 -13.57 3.84
CA LYS A 294 -8.12 -14.40 3.54
C LYS A 294 -7.84 -15.63 2.68
N TYR A 295 -6.97 -15.53 1.69
CA TYR A 295 -6.70 -16.57 0.70
C TYR A 295 -5.28 -17.13 0.86
N ASP A 296 -5.09 -18.40 0.48
CA ASP A 296 -3.80 -19.09 0.63
C ASP A 296 -2.83 -18.84 -0.54
N ASP A 297 -3.33 -18.27 -1.65
CA ASP A 297 -2.56 -18.02 -2.87
C ASP A 297 -3.09 -16.81 -3.66
N MET A 298 -2.42 -16.51 -4.78
CA MET A 298 -2.72 -15.39 -5.68
C MET A 298 -3.89 -15.65 -6.64
N GLU A 299 -4.52 -16.84 -6.63
CA GLU A 299 -5.62 -17.18 -7.54
C GLU A 299 -6.97 -16.63 -7.03
N ASN A 300 -7.03 -15.31 -6.83
CA ASN A 300 -8.22 -14.58 -6.38
C ASN A 300 -8.26 -13.14 -6.94
N ASP A 301 -9.39 -12.46 -6.80
CA ASP A 301 -9.60 -11.12 -7.39
C ASP A 301 -9.01 -9.97 -6.57
N PHE A 302 -8.55 -10.23 -5.35
CA PHE A 302 -8.11 -9.21 -4.39
C PHE A 302 -6.59 -9.09 -4.32
N TYR A 303 -5.85 -10.20 -4.39
CA TYR A 303 -4.40 -10.16 -4.25
C TYR A 303 -3.72 -9.68 -5.53
N TYR A 304 -2.86 -8.69 -5.35
CA TYR A 304 -1.94 -8.15 -6.35
C TYR A 304 -0.47 -8.33 -5.95
N TYR A 305 -0.21 -8.62 -4.67
CA TYR A 305 1.12 -8.87 -4.15
C TYR A 305 1.13 -10.10 -3.23
N GLU A 306 2.14 -10.96 -3.37
CA GLU A 306 2.18 -12.27 -2.70
C GLU A 306 2.20 -12.18 -1.17
N ASP A 307 2.74 -11.09 -0.63
CA ASP A 307 2.81 -10.88 0.81
C ASP A 307 1.45 -10.52 1.44
N GLN A 308 0.42 -10.20 0.64
CA GLN A 308 -0.95 -10.00 1.13
C GLN A 308 -1.52 -11.26 1.81
N ILE A 309 -0.96 -12.45 1.54
CA ILE A 309 -1.30 -13.71 2.23
C ILE A 309 -1.01 -13.61 3.73
N TYR A 310 -0.02 -12.82 4.15
CA TYR A 310 0.44 -12.72 5.54
C TYR A 310 0.09 -11.38 6.20
N ALA A 311 -0.30 -10.38 5.41
CA ALA A 311 -0.70 -9.07 5.92
C ALA A 311 -2.06 -9.10 6.64
N MET A 312 -2.24 -8.21 7.61
CA MET A 312 -3.56 -8.01 8.23
C MET A 312 -4.53 -7.33 7.25
N PRO A 313 -5.83 -7.64 7.31
CA PRO A 313 -6.85 -6.94 6.53
C PRO A 313 -7.11 -5.53 7.07
N ILE A 314 -7.63 -4.65 6.22
CA ILE A 314 -8.24 -3.40 6.67
C ILE A 314 -9.45 -3.72 7.56
N ILE A 315 -9.56 -3.03 8.69
CA ILE A 315 -10.60 -3.22 9.69
C ILE A 315 -11.49 -1.98 9.75
N ILE A 316 -12.78 -2.17 9.44
CA ILE A 316 -13.83 -1.18 9.70
C ILE A 316 -14.55 -1.59 10.98
N ASN A 317 -14.48 -0.73 12.00
CA ASN A 317 -15.04 -1.04 13.32
C ASN A 317 -16.54 -0.78 13.47
N ASN A 318 -17.15 -0.13 12.47
CA ASN A 318 -18.56 0.26 12.50
C ASN A 318 -19.32 -0.41 11.34
N SER A 319 -20.02 -1.51 11.62
CA SER A 319 -21.08 -2.00 10.74
C SER A 319 -22.42 -1.38 11.12
N GLN A 320 -23.20 -0.98 10.12
CA GLN A 320 -24.57 -0.51 10.31
C GLN A 320 -25.57 -1.56 9.84
N ASN A 321 -26.64 -1.76 10.60
CA ASN A 321 -27.75 -2.61 10.16
C ASN A 321 -28.51 -1.93 9.03
N LEU A 322 -28.79 -2.67 7.95
CA LEU A 322 -29.57 -2.18 6.81
C LEU A 322 -30.93 -2.89 6.78
N ASP A 323 -31.86 -2.37 7.59
CA ASP A 323 -33.24 -2.85 7.78
C ASP A 323 -34.29 -2.06 6.96
N ASP A 324 -34.00 -0.79 6.67
CA ASP A 324 -34.83 0.19 5.97
C ASP A 324 -33.90 1.17 5.21
N SER A 325 -34.43 1.97 4.27
CA SER A 325 -33.62 2.90 3.50
C SER A 325 -32.84 3.85 4.41
N ILE A 326 -31.55 4.04 4.09
CA ILE A 326 -30.66 4.97 4.79
C ILE A 326 -30.38 6.16 3.90
N SER A 327 -30.31 7.34 4.51
CA SER A 327 -29.82 8.56 3.90
C SER A 327 -28.81 9.17 4.87
N ASP A 328 -27.57 9.30 4.42
CA ASP A 328 -26.46 9.85 5.21
C ASP A 328 -25.69 10.87 4.38
N ILE A 329 -25.18 11.90 5.07
CA ILE A 329 -24.30 12.90 4.46
C ILE A 329 -22.86 12.48 4.73
N ILE A 330 -22.09 12.30 3.65
CA ILE A 330 -20.68 11.95 3.68
C ILE A 330 -19.88 13.15 3.14
N PHE A 331 -18.84 13.52 3.88
CA PHE A 331 -17.88 14.53 3.42
C PHE A 331 -16.71 13.82 2.74
N LEU A 332 -16.49 14.11 1.48
CA LEU A 332 -15.45 13.51 0.66
C LEU A 332 -14.39 14.55 0.33
N ASN A 333 -13.16 14.09 0.18
CA ASN A 333 -12.03 14.87 -0.32
C ASN A 333 -11.27 14.04 -1.35
N ASN A 334 -10.23 14.66 -1.93
CA ASN A 334 -9.40 14.03 -2.95
C ASN A 334 -8.16 13.32 -2.39
N GLU A 335 -8.15 12.97 -1.10
CA GLU A 335 -6.99 12.41 -0.39
C GLU A 335 -7.30 11.15 0.44
N SER A 336 -8.57 10.80 0.58
CA SER A 336 -9.07 9.65 1.33
C SER A 336 -10.26 8.99 0.62
N ILE A 337 -10.71 7.84 1.12
CA ILE A 337 -11.93 7.17 0.67
C ILE A 337 -12.84 7.00 1.88
N SER A 338 -14.12 7.28 1.72
CA SER A 338 -15.13 6.94 2.72
C SER A 338 -15.45 5.45 2.61
N LEU A 339 -15.29 4.73 3.72
CA LEU A 339 -15.47 3.29 3.79
C LEU A 339 -16.63 2.96 4.73
N SER A 340 -17.65 2.27 4.23
CA SER A 340 -18.83 1.89 4.99
C SER A 340 -19.09 0.40 4.91
N THR A 341 -19.57 -0.19 6.01
CA THR A 341 -19.97 -1.60 6.06
C THR A 341 -21.41 -1.71 6.56
N PHE A 342 -22.22 -2.48 5.85
CA PHE A 342 -23.62 -2.72 6.18
C PHE A 342 -23.92 -4.20 6.35
N GLU A 343 -24.80 -4.53 7.29
CA GLU A 343 -25.31 -5.88 7.52
C GLU A 343 -26.78 -5.92 7.04
N PRO A 344 -27.08 -6.61 5.91
CA PRO A 344 -28.44 -6.70 5.37
C PRO A 344 -29.34 -7.62 6.21
N PHE A 345 -30.62 -7.24 6.37
CA PHE A 345 -31.62 -8.05 7.11
C PHE A 345 -32.70 -8.68 6.24
N SER A 346 -32.87 -8.19 5.02
CA SER A 346 -33.82 -8.71 4.05
C SER A 346 -33.25 -8.58 2.65
N ASN A 347 -33.91 -9.19 1.68
CA ASN A 347 -33.60 -8.89 0.29
C ASN A 347 -33.96 -7.43 -0.05
N PHE A 348 -33.03 -6.71 -0.64
CA PHE A 348 -33.26 -5.36 -1.15
C PHE A 348 -32.33 -5.05 -2.30
N PHE A 349 -32.52 -3.87 -2.88
CA PHE A 349 -31.64 -3.35 -3.91
C PHE A 349 -30.82 -2.20 -3.37
N ILE A 350 -29.59 -2.05 -3.84
CA ILE A 350 -28.83 -0.84 -3.60
C ILE A 350 -28.83 -0.04 -4.88
N ASN A 351 -29.21 1.24 -4.77
CA ASN A 351 -29.02 2.24 -5.82
C ASN A 351 -28.26 3.40 -5.20
N ILE A 352 -27.15 3.80 -5.83
CA ILE A 352 -26.38 4.97 -5.43
C ILE A 352 -26.64 6.03 -6.49
N SER A 353 -27.47 7.01 -6.15
CA SER A 353 -27.85 8.10 -7.04
C SER A 353 -26.85 9.26 -6.98
N ASP A 354 -26.99 10.20 -7.92
CA ASP A 354 -26.32 11.50 -7.90
C ASP A 354 -24.78 11.49 -8.01
N LEU A 355 -24.19 10.36 -8.43
CA LEU A 355 -22.78 10.30 -8.83
C LEU A 355 -22.59 11.03 -10.16
N ASN A 356 -21.73 12.05 -10.15
CA ASN A 356 -21.19 12.70 -11.33
C ASN A 356 -19.78 12.14 -11.67
N GLU A 357 -19.16 12.69 -12.72
CA GLU A 357 -17.84 12.24 -13.22
C GLU A 357 -16.67 12.38 -12.23
N ASN A 358 -16.85 13.07 -11.10
CA ASN A 358 -15.82 13.23 -10.07
C ASN A 358 -15.85 12.14 -9.01
N PHE A 359 -16.87 11.29 -8.97
CA PHE A 359 -16.97 10.24 -7.97
C PHE A 359 -16.54 8.88 -8.51
N VAL A 360 -15.94 8.10 -7.63
CA VAL A 360 -15.64 6.69 -7.85
C VAL A 360 -16.20 5.87 -6.71
N GLN A 361 -16.66 4.65 -7.00
CA GLN A 361 -17.16 3.76 -5.96
C GLN A 361 -16.76 2.32 -6.18
N SER A 362 -16.72 1.56 -5.09
CA SER A 362 -16.68 0.10 -5.12
C SER A 362 -17.70 -0.51 -4.16
N ILE A 363 -18.30 -1.62 -4.62
CA ILE A 363 -19.22 -2.43 -3.83
C ILE A 363 -18.70 -3.88 -3.78
N ILE A 364 -18.57 -4.41 -2.58
CA ILE A 364 -18.25 -5.81 -2.33
C ILE A 364 -19.38 -6.44 -1.52
N LEU A 365 -19.87 -7.59 -1.95
CA LEU A 365 -20.85 -8.37 -1.19
C LEU A 365 -20.17 -9.61 -0.63
N GLU A 366 -20.18 -9.77 0.70
CA GLU A 366 -19.66 -10.95 1.39
C GLU A 366 -20.81 -11.87 1.75
N ASN A 367 -20.79 -13.11 1.23
CA ASN A 367 -21.82 -14.10 1.53
C ASN A 367 -21.74 -14.63 2.97
N ASN A 368 -22.75 -15.39 3.40
CA ASN A 368 -22.85 -16.01 4.73
C ASN A 368 -21.71 -16.98 5.07
N GLN A 369 -20.91 -17.41 4.08
CA GLN A 369 -19.70 -18.21 4.29
C GLN A 369 -18.44 -17.35 4.43
N GLY A 370 -18.57 -16.03 4.31
CA GLY A 370 -17.48 -15.07 4.36
C GLY A 370 -16.69 -15.00 3.06
N TYR A 371 -17.25 -15.39 1.91
CA TYR A 371 -16.60 -15.22 0.61
C TYR A 371 -17.08 -13.92 -0.05
N PRO A 372 -16.17 -12.97 -0.33
CA PRO A 372 -16.51 -11.74 -1.02
C PRO A 372 -16.60 -11.95 -2.53
N SER A 373 -17.55 -11.26 -3.13
CA SER A 373 -17.69 -11.07 -4.57
C SER A 373 -17.59 -9.58 -4.87
N LEU A 374 -16.67 -9.20 -5.75
CA LEU A 374 -16.47 -7.82 -6.17
C LEU A 374 -17.40 -7.51 -7.35
N PHE A 375 -18.27 -6.52 -7.20
CA PHE A 375 -19.30 -6.24 -8.21
C PHE A 375 -18.92 -5.11 -9.17
N SER A 376 -18.24 -4.06 -8.69
CA SER A 376 -17.95 -2.92 -9.55
C SER A 376 -16.85 -2.01 -9.00
N TYR A 377 -16.12 -1.40 -9.94
CA TYR A 377 -15.45 -0.10 -9.81
C TYR A 377 -16.09 0.80 -10.87
N SER A 378 -17.11 1.57 -10.53
CA SER A 378 -17.86 2.36 -11.52
C SER A 378 -17.81 3.85 -11.20
N ILE A 379 -17.85 4.63 -12.29
CA ILE A 379 -18.04 6.09 -12.33
C ILE A 379 -19.51 6.42 -12.71
N GLU A 380 -20.30 5.43 -13.17
CA GLU A 380 -21.65 5.64 -13.69
C GLU A 380 -22.76 5.25 -12.69
N SER A 381 -23.69 6.20 -12.51
CA SER A 381 -24.85 6.16 -11.64
C SER A 381 -26.03 5.42 -12.26
N SER A 382 -26.03 4.08 -12.31
CA SER A 382 -27.27 3.37 -12.69
C SER A 382 -27.34 1.85 -12.45
N ASP A 383 -26.60 1.28 -11.52
CA ASP A 383 -26.74 -0.16 -11.26
C ASP A 383 -27.57 -0.41 -10.00
N TYR A 384 -28.67 -1.15 -10.16
CA TYR A 384 -29.41 -1.72 -9.04
C TYR A 384 -28.72 -3.03 -8.64
N TYR A 385 -28.07 -3.07 -7.49
CA TYR A 385 -27.44 -4.29 -6.98
C TYR A 385 -28.43 -5.07 -6.13
N HIS A 386 -28.77 -6.29 -6.54
CA HIS A 386 -29.60 -7.19 -5.75
C HIS A 386 -28.79 -7.78 -4.60
N ILE A 387 -29.31 -7.62 -3.39
CA ILE A 387 -28.76 -8.22 -2.18
C ILE A 387 -29.68 -9.37 -1.80
N GLY A 388 -29.21 -10.60 -2.00
CA GLY A 388 -29.91 -11.82 -1.62
C GLY A 388 -29.73 -12.17 -0.13
N ASP A 389 -30.57 -13.08 0.37
CA ASP A 389 -30.52 -13.60 1.75
C ASP A 389 -29.22 -14.36 2.06
N ASP A 390 -28.43 -14.70 1.03
CA ASP A 390 -27.12 -15.30 1.15
C ASP A 390 -26.00 -14.29 1.46
N ILE A 391 -26.27 -12.99 1.37
CA ILE A 391 -25.32 -11.91 1.68
C ILE A 391 -25.36 -11.58 3.17
N SER A 392 -24.17 -11.51 3.78
CA SER A 392 -23.98 -11.20 5.20
C SER A 392 -23.43 -9.80 5.45
N LYS A 393 -22.67 -9.24 4.50
CA LYS A 393 -22.15 -7.87 4.57
C LYS A 393 -22.06 -7.24 3.20
N ILE A 394 -22.22 -5.92 3.19
CA ILE A 394 -21.97 -5.05 2.06
C ILE A 394 -20.85 -4.09 2.46
N TYR A 395 -19.80 -4.02 1.67
CA TYR A 395 -18.78 -2.98 1.78
C TYR A 395 -19.04 -1.97 0.68
N LEU A 396 -19.26 -0.71 1.06
CA LEU A 396 -19.45 0.40 0.14
C LEU A 396 -18.34 1.42 0.37
N ASN A 397 -17.55 1.66 -0.66
CA ASN A 397 -16.43 2.59 -0.62
C ASN A 397 -16.68 3.68 -1.67
N ILE A 398 -16.55 4.94 -1.27
CA ILE A 398 -16.81 6.09 -2.15
C ILE A 398 -15.65 7.09 -2.02
N GLY A 399 -15.12 7.51 -3.16
CA GLY A 399 -14.10 8.55 -3.28
C GLY A 399 -14.57 9.69 -4.19
N SER A 400 -13.90 10.84 -4.10
CA SER A 400 -14.17 12.01 -4.92
C SER A 400 -12.90 12.70 -5.36
N GLU A 401 -12.79 13.09 -6.62
CA GLU A 401 -11.68 13.90 -7.16
C GLU A 401 -11.65 15.34 -6.61
N THR A 402 -12.73 15.76 -5.95
CA THR A 402 -12.88 17.10 -5.37
C THR A 402 -13.44 17.05 -3.95
N GLU A 403 -13.21 18.09 -3.15
CA GLU A 403 -13.96 18.28 -1.91
C GLU A 403 -15.45 18.45 -2.23
N ASP A 404 -16.28 17.53 -1.72
CA ASP A 404 -17.72 17.54 -1.97
C ASP A 404 -18.51 16.99 -0.76
N GLU A 405 -19.76 17.44 -0.65
CA GLU A 405 -20.75 16.91 0.29
C GLU A 405 -21.68 15.98 -0.50
N PHE A 406 -21.60 14.68 -0.22
CA PHE A 406 -22.36 13.66 -0.93
C PHE A 406 -23.48 13.12 -0.03
N GLU A 407 -24.72 13.23 -0.49
CA GLU A 407 -25.87 12.61 0.17
C GLU A 407 -26.00 11.17 -0.34
N LEU A 408 -25.49 10.22 0.44
CA LEU A 408 -25.64 8.80 0.15
C LEU A 408 -27.08 8.39 0.44
N PHE A 409 -27.77 7.90 -0.59
CA PHE A 409 -29.04 7.21 -0.46
C PHE A 409 -28.83 5.72 -0.70
N LEU A 410 -29.24 4.89 0.28
CA LEU A 410 -29.30 3.44 0.16
C LEU A 410 -30.76 3.03 0.28
N ASP A 411 -31.40 2.76 -0.86
CA ASP A 411 -32.83 2.45 -0.89
C ASP A 411 -33.14 0.98 -0.59
N VAL A 412 -33.59 0.66 0.62
CA VAL A 412 -34.08 -0.69 0.94
C VAL A 412 -35.49 -0.86 0.38
N LEU A 413 -35.58 -1.24 -0.88
CA LEU A 413 -36.85 -1.56 -1.54
C LEU A 413 -37.34 -2.93 -1.08
N LYS A 414 -38.31 -2.95 -0.16
CA LYS A 414 -39.08 -4.17 0.12
C LYS A 414 -39.90 -4.50 -1.12
N TYR A 415 -39.66 -5.66 -1.70
CA TYR A 415 -40.36 -6.11 -2.89
C TYR A 415 -41.07 -7.44 -2.62
N ASP A 416 -42.23 -7.61 -3.26
CA ASP A 416 -42.87 -8.92 -3.34
C ASP A 416 -42.50 -9.52 -4.70
N TYR A 417 -41.79 -10.65 -4.67
CA TYR A 417 -41.54 -11.48 -5.83
C TYR A 417 -42.86 -11.65 -6.63
N GLY A 418 -42.85 -11.26 -7.90
CA GLY A 418 -44.03 -11.25 -8.77
C GLY A 418 -44.74 -9.90 -8.96
N ASP A 419 -44.43 -8.83 -8.22
CA ASP A 419 -44.97 -7.47 -8.50
C ASP A 419 -44.10 -6.70 -9.50
N ILE A 420 -44.03 -7.21 -10.73
CA ILE A 420 -43.10 -6.76 -11.77
C ILE A 420 -43.38 -5.32 -12.21
N ASN A 421 -44.62 -4.85 -12.09
CA ASN A 421 -44.98 -3.48 -12.42
C ASN A 421 -44.91 -2.51 -11.21
N GLN A 422 -44.46 -2.99 -10.04
CA GLN A 422 -44.17 -2.21 -8.83
C GLN A 422 -45.36 -1.39 -8.32
N ASN A 423 -46.58 -1.93 -8.42
CA ASN A 423 -47.78 -1.25 -7.96
C ASN A 423 -48.30 -1.75 -6.59
N ASN A 424 -47.55 -2.63 -5.95
CA ASN A 424 -47.86 -3.39 -4.73
C ASN A 424 -49.00 -4.40 -4.89
N PHE A 425 -49.28 -4.87 -6.11
CA PHE A 425 -50.31 -5.88 -6.39
C PHE A 425 -49.82 -6.91 -7.41
N ILE A 426 -49.54 -8.12 -6.95
CA ILE A 426 -49.30 -9.27 -7.83
C ILE A 426 -50.61 -9.68 -8.51
N ASN A 427 -50.70 -9.48 -9.83
CA ASN A 427 -51.91 -9.78 -10.58
C ASN A 427 -51.62 -10.15 -12.05
N VAL A 428 -52.67 -10.29 -12.86
CA VAL A 428 -52.55 -10.68 -14.27
C VAL A 428 -51.65 -9.76 -15.10
N VAL A 429 -51.52 -8.48 -14.72
CA VAL A 429 -50.64 -7.52 -15.39
C VAL A 429 -49.18 -7.94 -15.25
N ASP A 430 -48.77 -8.49 -14.12
CA ASP A 430 -47.42 -8.98 -13.87
C ASP A 430 -47.12 -10.24 -14.69
N ILE A 431 -48.10 -11.15 -14.82
CA ILE A 431 -48.01 -12.28 -15.74
C ILE A 431 -47.75 -11.80 -17.17
N ILE A 432 -48.46 -10.76 -17.60
CA ILE A 432 -48.29 -10.17 -18.93
C ILE A 432 -46.87 -9.61 -19.09
N CYS A 433 -46.27 -9.04 -18.04
CA CYS A 433 -44.88 -8.60 -18.06
C CYS A 433 -43.90 -9.76 -18.28
N ILE A 434 -43.99 -10.85 -17.50
CA ILE A 434 -43.12 -12.04 -17.69
C ILE A 434 -43.29 -12.61 -19.09
N VAL A 435 -44.53 -12.81 -19.53
CA VAL A 435 -44.84 -13.41 -20.83
C VAL A 435 -44.29 -12.56 -21.97
N ASN A 436 -44.51 -11.24 -21.93
CA ASN A 436 -43.98 -10.35 -22.97
C ASN A 436 -42.46 -10.30 -22.96
N TYR A 437 -41.81 -10.41 -21.79
CA TYR A 437 -40.36 -10.51 -21.71
C TYR A 437 -39.84 -11.80 -22.36
N ILE A 438 -40.42 -12.96 -22.03
CA ILE A 438 -40.08 -14.26 -22.63
C ILE A 438 -40.23 -14.23 -24.16
N PHE A 439 -41.25 -13.54 -24.67
CA PHE A 439 -41.47 -13.39 -26.12
C PHE A 439 -40.65 -12.27 -26.77
N ASN A 440 -39.80 -11.55 -26.03
CA ASN A 440 -39.04 -10.38 -26.47
C ASN A 440 -39.91 -9.20 -26.96
N ASP A 441 -41.15 -9.12 -26.49
CA ASP A 441 -42.10 -8.03 -26.74
C ASP A 441 -42.00 -6.90 -25.70
N LEU A 442 -41.28 -7.12 -24.60
CA LEU A 442 -41.00 -6.15 -23.53
C LEU A 442 -39.55 -6.30 -23.06
N VAL A 443 -38.86 -5.19 -22.84
CA VAL A 443 -37.56 -5.16 -22.15
C VAL A 443 -37.82 -4.76 -20.71
N LEU A 444 -37.43 -5.63 -19.77
CA LEU A 444 -37.47 -5.37 -18.35
C LEU A 444 -36.13 -4.76 -17.92
N ASN A 445 -36.17 -3.85 -16.92
CA ASN A 445 -34.93 -3.43 -16.24
C ASN A 445 -34.46 -4.54 -15.27
N ASP A 446 -33.24 -4.42 -14.74
CA ASP A 446 -32.65 -5.47 -13.90
C ASP A 446 -33.49 -5.80 -12.67
N PHE A 447 -34.06 -4.77 -12.02
CA PHE A 447 -34.97 -4.94 -10.90
C PHE A 447 -36.20 -5.77 -11.29
N GLN A 448 -36.82 -5.48 -12.43
CA GLN A 448 -37.99 -6.22 -12.92
C GLN A 448 -37.66 -7.64 -13.36
N ILE A 449 -36.45 -7.89 -13.88
CA ILE A 449 -35.97 -9.24 -14.18
C ILE A 449 -35.92 -10.06 -12.91
N ILE A 450 -35.34 -9.52 -11.84
CA ILE A 450 -35.25 -10.21 -10.55
C ILE A 450 -36.63 -10.46 -9.95
N LEU A 451 -37.55 -9.50 -10.01
CA LEU A 451 -38.94 -9.73 -9.56
C LEU A 451 -39.67 -10.79 -10.38
N SER A 452 -39.20 -11.06 -11.60
CA SER A 452 -39.77 -12.06 -12.50
C SER A 452 -39.21 -13.47 -12.26
N ASP A 453 -38.08 -13.63 -11.58
CA ASP A 453 -37.46 -14.93 -11.26
C ASP A 453 -38.06 -15.48 -9.96
N LEU A 454 -39.22 -16.11 -10.09
CA LEU A 454 -40.03 -16.56 -8.96
C LEU A 454 -39.55 -17.89 -8.39
N ASN A 455 -38.85 -18.69 -9.20
CA ASN A 455 -38.30 -19.97 -8.78
C ASN A 455 -36.82 -19.88 -8.34
N ILE A 456 -36.19 -18.71 -8.48
CA ILE A 456 -34.83 -18.37 -8.06
C ILE A 456 -33.78 -19.25 -8.75
N ASP A 457 -33.96 -19.48 -10.06
CA ASP A 457 -33.03 -20.28 -10.88
C ASP A 457 -32.16 -19.44 -11.85
N ASN A 458 -32.30 -18.11 -11.79
CA ASN A 458 -31.68 -17.11 -12.66
C ASN A 458 -32.14 -17.13 -14.13
N ASN A 459 -33.23 -17.83 -14.45
CA ASN A 459 -33.83 -17.81 -15.79
C ASN A 459 -35.29 -17.39 -15.71
N ILE A 460 -35.67 -16.42 -16.54
CA ILE A 460 -37.08 -16.02 -16.66
C ILE A 460 -37.74 -16.88 -17.74
N ASP A 461 -38.55 -17.85 -17.32
CA ASP A 461 -39.22 -18.77 -18.22
C ASP A 461 -40.66 -19.13 -17.82
N ILE A 462 -41.19 -20.19 -18.45
CA ILE A 462 -42.57 -20.62 -18.23
C ILE A 462 -42.81 -21.12 -16.79
N LEU A 463 -41.77 -21.52 -16.07
CA LEU A 463 -41.85 -21.95 -14.68
C LEU A 463 -42.19 -20.75 -13.78
N ASP A 464 -41.63 -19.58 -14.02
CA ASP A 464 -42.00 -18.35 -13.29
C ASP A 464 -43.44 -17.94 -13.58
N VAL A 465 -43.88 -18.09 -14.84
CA VAL A 465 -45.28 -17.86 -15.22
C VAL A 465 -46.22 -18.81 -14.45
N ILE A 466 -45.79 -20.04 -14.17
CA ILE A 466 -46.58 -20.97 -13.36
C ILE A 466 -46.60 -20.53 -11.90
N GLU A 467 -45.45 -20.14 -11.35
CA GLU A 467 -45.36 -19.68 -9.95
C GLU A 467 -46.20 -18.42 -9.70
N ILE A 468 -46.15 -17.42 -10.59
CA ILE A 468 -46.96 -16.21 -10.40
C ILE A 468 -48.46 -16.52 -10.46
N VAL A 469 -48.87 -17.48 -11.30
CA VAL A 469 -50.26 -17.92 -11.39
C VAL A 469 -50.68 -18.62 -10.09
N ASN A 470 -49.80 -19.44 -9.50
CA ASN A 470 -50.06 -20.05 -8.19
C ASN A 470 -50.27 -18.96 -7.13
N ILE A 471 -49.37 -17.98 -7.06
CA ILE A 471 -49.46 -16.85 -6.11
C ILE A 471 -50.79 -16.08 -6.26
N ILE A 472 -51.25 -15.83 -7.49
CA ILE A 472 -52.50 -15.08 -7.75
C ILE A 472 -53.76 -15.89 -7.43
N THR A 473 -53.67 -17.23 -7.45
CA THR A 473 -54.83 -18.12 -7.32
C THR A 473 -55.02 -18.73 -5.93
N GLU A 474 -54.03 -18.60 -5.05
CA GLU A 474 -54.14 -18.82 -3.60
C GLU A 474 -54.82 -17.64 -2.88
#